data_AF-A0AAV6JV01-F1
#
_entry.id   AF-A0AAV6JV01-F1
#
_cell.length_a   1.000
_cell.length_b   1.000
_cell.length_c   1.000
_cell.angle_alpha   90.00
_cell.angle_beta   90.00
_cell.angle_gamma   90.00
#
_symmetry.space_group_name_H-M   'P 1'
#
loop_
_entity.id
_entity.type
_entity.pdbx_description
1 polymer ?
#
loop_
_entity_poly.entity_id
_entity_poly.type
_entity_poly.pdbx_seq_one_letter_code
_entity_poly.pdbx_strand_id
1 'polypeptide(L)' 'MTRRQFPVRLAYAMTINKSQGQSVKFVGVDLRTPVFSHGQLYVALSCTSFDRITVLLPEEETDSTTNIVYPEVLL' A
#
# COMPACT_ATOMS: atom_id res chain seq x y z
N MET A 1 -31.00 -3.15 0.01
CA MET A 1 -30.32 -2.77 -1.25
C MET A 1 -29.32 -3.86 -1.59
N THR A 2 -29.50 -4.59 -2.70
CA THR A 2 -28.62 -5.72 -3.08
C THR A 2 -27.96 -5.42 -4.42
N ARG A 3 -26.63 -5.58 -4.47
CA ARG A 3 -25.81 -5.29 -5.64
C ARG A 3 -25.57 -6.59 -6.42
N ARG A 4 -26.03 -6.66 -7.67
CA ARG A 4 -25.69 -7.74 -8.60
C ARG A 4 -24.60 -7.27 -9.55
N GLN A 5 -23.42 -7.90 -9.48
CA GLN A 5 -22.30 -7.66 -10.39
C GLN A 5 -21.44 -8.92 -10.52
N PHE A 6 -20.64 -8.98 -11.57
CA PHE A 6 -19.55 -9.93 -11.64
C PHE A 6 -18.48 -9.61 -10.59
N PRO A 7 -17.88 -10.63 -9.93
CA PRO A 7 -16.83 -10.43 -8.92
C PRO A 7 -15.47 -10.17 -9.57
N VAL A 8 -15.40 -9.20 -10.49
CA VAL A 8 -14.18 -8.83 -11.21
C VAL A 8 -13.93 -7.33 -11.07
N ARG A 9 -12.65 -6.96 -10.94
CA ARG A 9 -12.19 -5.57 -10.91
C ARG A 9 -10.91 -5.48 -11.72
N LEU A 10 -10.75 -4.41 -12.51
CA LEU A 10 -9.45 -4.06 -13.06
C LEU A 10 -8.52 -3.73 -11.89
N ALA A 11 -7.48 -4.53 -11.68
CA ALA A 11 -6.61 -4.39 -10.51
C ALA A 11 -5.15 -4.69 -10.87
N TYR A 12 -4.60 -3.89 -11.79
CA TYR A 12 -3.14 -3.85 -11.96
C TYR A 12 -2.47 -3.10 -10.80
N ALA A 13 -3.17 -2.09 -10.25
CA ALA A 13 -2.77 -1.35 -9.07
C ALA A 13 -3.97 -1.17 -8.12
N MET A 14 -3.70 -1.11 -6.82
CA MET A 14 -4.69 -0.80 -5.79
C MET A 14 -4.08 0.11 -4.74
N THR A 15 -4.91 0.84 -4.00
CA THR A 15 -4.44 1.67 -2.89
C THR A 15 -4.12 0.82 -1.67
N ILE A 16 -3.20 1.29 -0.82
CA ILE A 16 -2.82 0.62 0.45
C ILE A 16 -4.04 0.34 1.34
N ASN A 17 -4.96 1.30 1.44
CA ASN A 17 -6.18 1.12 2.23
C ASN A 17 -7.08 0.00 1.68
N LYS A 18 -7.02 -0.28 0.38
CA LYS A 18 -7.77 -1.39 -0.22
C LYS A 18 -7.05 -2.72 -0.05
N SER A 19 -5.73 -2.75 0.04
CA SER A 19 -4.95 -3.98 0.27
C SER A 19 -5.00 -4.46 1.73
N GLN A 20 -5.46 -3.64 2.67
CA GLN A 20 -5.57 -4.03 4.08
C GLN A 20 -6.33 -5.33 4.26
N GLY A 21 -5.70 -6.32 4.93
CA GLY A 21 -6.27 -7.64 5.17
C GLY A 21 -6.24 -8.59 3.96
N GLN A 22 -5.62 -8.20 2.86
CA GLN A 22 -5.41 -9.08 1.70
C GLN A 22 -4.00 -9.68 1.71
N SER A 23 -3.91 -10.95 1.30
CA SER A 23 -2.64 -11.59 0.98
C SER A 23 -2.46 -11.66 -0.53
N VAL A 24 -1.36 -11.10 -1.04
CA VAL A 24 -1.01 -11.10 -2.46
C VAL A 24 0.30 -11.86 -2.68
N LYS A 25 0.47 -12.51 -3.84
CA LYS A 25 1.68 -13.33 -4.06
C LYS A 25 2.92 -12.47 -4.31
N PHE A 26 2.81 -11.46 -5.16
CA PHE A 26 3.88 -10.52 -5.52
C PHE A 26 3.30 -9.12 -5.52
N VAL A 27 4.06 -8.14 -5.05
CA VAL A 27 3.59 -6.75 -4.97
C VAL A 27 4.70 -5.77 -5.32
N GLY A 28 4.35 -4.77 -6.12
CA GLY A 28 5.13 -3.55 -6.27
C GLY A 28 4.50 -2.46 -5.40
N VAL A 29 5.29 -1.84 -4.53
CA VAL A 29 4.87 -0.72 -3.69
C VAL A 29 5.48 0.56 -4.26
N ASP A 30 4.64 1.46 -4.74
CA ASP A 30 5.06 2.78 -5.24
C ASP A 30 5.09 3.78 -4.09
N LEU A 31 6.30 4.21 -3.70
CA LEU A 31 6.58 5.18 -2.64
C LEU A 31 7.30 6.42 -3.18
N ARG A 32 7.19 6.71 -4.49
CA ARG A 32 7.66 7.99 -5.04
C ARG A 32 7.00 9.21 -4.40
N THR A 33 5.81 9.01 -3.83
CA THR A 33 5.19 9.93 -2.88
C THR A 33 5.13 9.23 -1.52
N PRO A 34 5.61 9.87 -0.43
CA PRO A 34 5.56 9.29 0.90
C PRO A 34 4.14 8.91 1.32
N VAL A 35 4.02 7.89 2.17
CA VAL A 35 2.73 7.52 2.78
C VAL A 35 2.19 8.68 3.61
N PHE A 36 0.88 8.87 3.60
CA PHE A 36 0.27 10.02 4.28
C PHE A 36 -0.07 9.74 5.74
N SER A 37 -0.17 8.48 6.17
CA SER A 37 -0.59 8.15 7.53
C SER A 37 0.25 7.05 8.15
N HIS A 38 0.34 7.10 9.48
CA HIS A 38 0.92 6.03 10.27
C HIS A 38 0.26 4.68 9.94
N GLY A 39 1.07 3.62 9.95
CA GLY A 39 0.61 2.25 9.71
C GLY A 39 0.37 1.89 8.24
N GLN A 40 0.29 2.85 7.31
CA GLN A 40 0.06 2.53 5.90
C GLN A 40 1.24 1.80 5.26
N LEU A 41 2.46 2.25 5.56
CA LEU A 41 3.66 1.56 5.08
C LEU A 41 3.69 0.12 5.60
N TYR A 42 3.33 -0.08 6.88
CA TYR A 42 3.21 -1.42 7.46
C TYR A 42 2.17 -2.27 6.71
N VAL A 43 0.96 -1.73 6.47
CA VAL A 43 -0.10 -2.44 5.73
C VAL A 43 0.33 -2.81 4.32
N ALA A 44 1.08 -1.94 3.64
CA ALA A 44 1.59 -2.22 2.30
C ALA A 44 2.62 -3.37 2.31
N LEU A 45 3.52 -3.37 3.30
CA LEU A 45 4.58 -4.37 3.41
C LEU A 45 4.10 -5.70 4.00
N SER A 46 3.04 -5.71 4.82
CA SER A 46 2.53 -6.90 5.50
C SER A 46 1.69 -7.82 4.61
N CYS A 47 1.45 -7.46 3.35
CA CYS A 47 0.56 -8.22 2.45
C CYS A 47 1.19 -9.50 1.89
N THR A 48 2.52 -9.65 2.00
CA THR A 48 3.28 -10.83 1.55
C THR A 48 4.64 -10.92 2.26
N SER A 49 5.44 -11.91 1.90
CA SER A 49 6.81 -12.09 2.37
C SER A 49 7.78 -11.14 1.69
N PHE A 50 8.83 -10.71 2.40
CA PHE A 50 9.81 -9.72 1.93
C PHE A 50 10.50 -10.06 0.60
N ASP A 51 10.70 -11.34 0.29
CA ASP A 51 11.29 -11.82 -0.98
C ASP A 51 10.42 -11.54 -2.21
N ARG A 52 9.17 -11.10 -2.01
CA ARG A 52 8.17 -10.90 -3.06
C ARG A 52 7.67 -9.46 -3.15
N ILE A 53 8.40 -8.55 -2.53
CA ILE A 53 8.09 -7.12 -2.49
C ILE A 53 9.16 -6.38 -3.30
N THR A 54 8.72 -5.51 -4.19
CA THR A 54 9.59 -4.52 -4.83
C THR A 54 9.09 -3.13 -4.46
N VAL A 55 9.98 -2.27 -3.98
CA VAL A 55 9.65 -0.90 -3.58
C VAL A 55 10.25 0.06 -4.60
N LEU A 56 9.43 0.98 -5.09
CA LEU A 56 9.86 2.08 -5.95
C LEU A 56 9.95 3.35 -5.11
N LEU A 57 11.16 3.90 -4.98
CA LEU A 57 11.44 5.14 -4.26
C LEU A 57 11.61 6.33 -5.24
N PRO A 58 11.55 7.57 -4.75
CA PRO A 58 11.91 8.76 -5.54
C PRO A 58 13.37 8.67 -6.01
N GLU A 59 13.72 9.26 -7.16
CA GLU A 59 15.10 9.22 -7.69
C GLU A 59 16.13 9.87 -6.75
N GLU A 60 15.69 10.77 -5.87
CA GLU A 60 16.55 11.50 -4.92
C GLU A 60 16.78 10.76 -3.59
N GLU A 61 15.95 9.77 -3.24
CA GLU A 61 16.05 8.98 -2.00
C GLU A 61 16.32 7.51 -2.33
N THR A 62 17.46 6.98 -1.88
CA THR A 62 17.92 5.66 -2.32
C THR A 62 17.61 4.51 -1.35
N ASP A 63 17.31 4.78 -0.08
CA ASP A 63 17.22 3.72 0.94
C ASP A 63 16.12 3.87 1.99
N SER A 64 15.44 5.01 2.04
CA SER A 64 14.51 5.34 3.12
C SER A 64 13.32 6.14 2.59
N THR A 65 12.27 6.22 3.41
CA THR A 65 11.07 7.01 3.13
C THR A 65 10.56 7.60 4.43
N THR A 66 9.97 8.79 4.36
CA THR A 66 9.43 9.46 5.55
C THR A 66 8.09 8.84 5.96
N ASN A 67 7.99 8.39 7.21
CA ASN A 67 6.72 7.96 7.79
C ASN A 67 5.96 9.18 8.32
N ILE A 68 4.99 9.67 7.54
CA ILE A 68 4.18 10.82 7.90
C ILE A 68 3.04 10.39 8.83
N VAL A 69 2.89 11.12 9.94
CA VAL A 69 1.81 10.93 10.91
C VAL A 69 1.08 12.26 11.06
N TYR A 70 -0.22 12.28 10.78
CA TYR A 70 -1.12 13.40 11.07
C TYR A 70 -1.91 13.10 12.34
N PRO A 71 -1.57 13.70 13.49
CA PRO A 71 -2.27 13.46 14.75
C PRO A 71 -3.76 13.77 14.67
N GLU A 72 -4.18 14.69 13.79
CA GLU A 72 -5.56 15.11 13.60
C GLU A 72 -6.46 14.00 13.01
N VAL A 73 -5.84 12.96 12.43
CA VAL A 73 -6.52 11.84 11.78
C VAL A 73 -6.52 10.58 12.66
N LEU A 74 -5.75 10.60 13.77
CA LEU A 74 -5.75 9.53 14.77
C LEU A 74 -6.96 9.72 15.69
N LEU A 75 -8.05 9.03 15.38
CA LEU A 75 -9.28 8.97 16.20
C LEU A 75 -9.03 8.37 17.58
#